data_AF-A0A7X8IPV8-F1
#
_entry.id   AF-A0A7X8IPV8-F1
#
_cell.length_a   1.000
_cell.length_b   1.000
_cell.length_c   1.000
_cell.angle_alpha   90.00
_cell.angle_beta   90.00
_cell.angle_gamma   90.00
#
_symmetry.space_group_name_H-M   'P 1'
#
loop_
_entity.id
_entity.type
_entity.pdbx_description
1 polymer ?
#
loop_
_entity_poly.entity_id
_entity_poly.type
_entity_poly.pdbx_seq_one_letter_code
_entity_poly.pdbx_strand_id
1 'polypeptide(L)'
;MRKLLLLLLALFAIGWLAAKVDLNTAQYSELRQLGLSEKQARDILDYRDYVAHFASIYDLRQIPSIDQRTLLRLKDTVVVSFRQDIDDADARRQEIRDLLERLDSNEGASEGMADVWEDYLMTPQNVNRMHFDDLVSLPNVSAVDAAAILTRLARGDTIADM
;
A
#
# COMPACT_ATOMS: atom_id res chain seq x y z
N MET A 1 19.76 -41.36 -25.44
CA MET A 1 19.82 -39.97 -25.95
C MET A 1 18.44 -39.32 -26.12
N ARG A 2 17.51 -39.88 -26.92
CA ARG A 2 16.16 -39.28 -27.12
C ARG A 2 15.34 -39.08 -25.83
N LYS A 3 15.39 -40.05 -24.91
CA LYS A 3 14.70 -39.98 -23.60
C LYS A 3 15.29 -38.91 -22.66
N LEU A 4 16.61 -38.67 -22.75
CA LEU A 4 17.31 -37.65 -21.97
C LEU A 4 16.98 -36.24 -22.48
N LEU A 5 16.84 -36.09 -23.80
CA LEU A 5 16.44 -34.84 -24.43
C LEU A 5 15.00 -34.46 -24.07
N LEU A 6 14.09 -35.44 -24.02
CA LEU A 6 12.69 -35.24 -23.60
C LEU A 6 12.57 -34.87 -22.11
N LEU A 7 13.42 -35.42 -21.25
CA LEU A 7 13.50 -35.06 -19.83
C LEU A 7 14.02 -33.63 -19.62
N LEU A 8 15.04 -33.21 -20.38
CA LEU A 8 15.55 -31.83 -20.37
C LEU A 8 14.54 -30.82 -20.91
N LEU A 9 13.76 -31.18 -21.94
CA LEU A 9 12.68 -30.36 -22.50
C LEU A 9 11.49 -30.23 -21.52
N ALA A 10 11.17 -31.31 -20.78
CA ALA A 10 10.16 -31.29 -19.74
C ALA A 10 10.58 -30.44 -18.52
N LEU A 11 11.85 -30.52 -18.10
CA LEU A 11 12.40 -29.67 -17.04
C LEU A 11 12.42 -28.17 -17.42
N PHE A 12 12.64 -27.86 -18.70
CA PHE A 12 12.55 -26.49 -19.20
C PHE A 12 11.08 -25.99 -19.29
N ALA A 13 10.14 -26.88 -19.60
CA ALA A 13 8.71 -26.56 -19.66
C ALA A 13 8.08 -26.28 -18.27
N ILE A 14 8.61 -26.87 -17.19
CA ILE A 14 8.13 -26.61 -15.82
C ILE A 14 8.49 -25.17 -15.38
N GLY A 15 9.58 -24.60 -15.91
CA GLY A 15 9.97 -23.20 -15.65
C GLY A 15 9.06 -22.15 -16.29
N TRP A 16 8.04 -22.55 -17.06
CA TRP A 16 7.10 -21.67 -17.76
C TRP A 16 5.73 -21.56 -17.09
N LEU A 17 5.54 -22.14 -15.89
CA LEU A 17 4.37 -21.82 -15.09
C LEU A 17 4.61 -20.48 -14.37
N ALA A 18 4.41 -19.38 -15.08
CA ALA A 18 4.41 -18.05 -14.46
C ALA A 18 3.30 -18.03 -13.40
N ALA A 19 3.69 -18.03 -12.13
CA ALA A 19 2.76 -17.87 -11.03
C ALA A 19 2.04 -16.52 -11.18
N LYS A 20 0.72 -16.54 -10.98
CA LYS A 20 -0.06 -15.29 -11.03
C LYS A 20 0.37 -14.37 -9.90
N VAL A 21 0.40 -13.07 -10.17
CA VAL A 21 0.76 -12.04 -9.18
C VAL A 21 -0.44 -11.77 -8.28
N ASP A 22 -0.27 -11.91 -6.98
CA ASP A 22 -1.34 -11.66 -6.01
C ASP A 22 -1.40 -10.19 -5.61
N LEU A 23 -2.51 -9.50 -5.91
CA LEU A 23 -2.66 -8.06 -5.68
C LEU A 23 -2.54 -7.67 -4.20
N ASN A 24 -2.88 -8.58 -3.27
CA ASN A 24 -2.82 -8.30 -1.84
C ASN A 24 -1.42 -8.47 -1.23
N THR A 25 -0.48 -9.07 -1.96
CA THR A 25 0.89 -9.34 -1.47
C THR A 25 1.99 -8.87 -2.41
N ALA A 26 1.65 -8.48 -3.64
CA ALA A 26 2.59 -8.08 -4.67
C ALA A 26 3.44 -6.87 -4.26
N GLN A 27 4.73 -6.96 -4.57
CA GLN A 27 5.67 -5.85 -4.46
C GLN A 27 5.63 -4.97 -5.70
N TYR A 28 6.16 -3.75 -5.58
CA TYR A 28 6.25 -2.80 -6.70
C TYR A 28 6.87 -3.41 -7.96
N SER A 29 7.98 -4.16 -7.82
CA SER A 29 8.67 -4.80 -8.95
C SER A 29 7.81 -5.85 -9.65
N GLU A 30 7.00 -6.60 -8.90
CA GLU A 30 6.11 -7.63 -9.46
C GLU A 30 4.96 -6.98 -10.24
N LEU A 31 4.37 -5.90 -9.70
CA LEU A 31 3.36 -5.11 -10.40
C LEU A 31 3.92 -4.50 -11.70
N ARG A 32 5.17 -4.05 -11.70
CA ARG A 32 5.82 -3.50 -12.90
C ARG A 32 6.01 -4.54 -14.00
N GLN A 33 6.26 -5.80 -13.65
CA GLN A 33 6.38 -6.90 -14.61
C GLN A 33 5.06 -7.19 -15.35
N LEU A 34 3.91 -6.78 -14.81
CA LEU A 34 2.60 -6.89 -15.45
C LEU A 34 2.38 -5.87 -16.58
N GLY A 35 3.37 -5.03 -16.89
CA GLY A 35 3.26 -3.98 -17.91
C GLY A 35 2.36 -2.81 -17.49
N LEU A 36 2.23 -2.61 -16.17
CA LEU A 36 1.62 -1.42 -15.58
C LEU A 36 2.59 -0.26 -15.61
N SER A 37 2.11 0.97 -15.81
CA SER A 37 2.94 2.17 -15.68
C SER A 37 3.40 2.35 -14.23
N GLU A 38 4.43 3.18 -14.00
CA GLU A 38 4.89 3.43 -12.64
C GLU A 38 3.80 4.03 -11.75
N LYS A 39 3.00 4.95 -12.33
CA LYS A 39 1.85 5.53 -11.66
C LYS A 39 0.83 4.47 -11.27
N GLN A 40 0.50 3.56 -12.19
CA GLN A 40 -0.46 2.48 -11.93
C GLN A 40 0.03 1.53 -10.84
N ALA A 41 1.30 1.14 -10.87
CA ALA A 41 1.86 0.26 -9.84
C ALA A 41 1.85 0.94 -8.46
N ARG A 42 2.24 2.23 -8.37
CA ARG A 42 2.17 3.01 -7.12
C ARG A 42 0.73 3.16 -6.63
N ASP A 43 -0.20 3.52 -7.51
CA ASP A 43 -1.61 3.68 -7.15
C ASP A 43 -2.25 2.38 -6.63
N ILE A 44 -1.80 1.21 -7.09
CA ILE A 44 -2.25 -0.10 -6.56
C ILE A 44 -1.73 -0.34 -5.14
N LEU A 45 -0.45 -0.04 -4.88
CA LEU A 45 0.12 -0.16 -3.54
C LEU A 45 -0.56 0.83 -2.59
N ASP A 46 -0.75 2.07 -3.02
CA ASP A 46 -1.46 3.10 -2.24
C ASP A 46 -2.88 2.68 -1.88
N TYR A 47 -3.62 2.12 -2.84
CA TYR A 47 -4.96 1.61 -2.56
C TYR A 47 -4.92 0.50 -1.51
N ARG A 48 -4.00 -0.45 -1.66
CA ARG A 48 -3.84 -1.58 -0.71
C ARG A 48 -3.48 -1.10 0.69
N ASP A 49 -2.57 -0.14 0.79
CA ASP A 49 -1.96 0.25 2.06
C ASP A 49 -2.80 1.27 2.84
N TYR A 50 -3.60 2.10 2.14
CA TYR A 50 -4.34 3.21 2.76
C TYR A 50 -5.86 3.19 2.53
N VAL A 51 -6.38 2.31 1.67
CA VAL A 51 -7.82 2.25 1.40
C VAL A 51 -8.40 0.91 1.84
N ALA A 52 -7.98 -0.18 1.21
CA ALA A 52 -8.45 -1.53 1.54
C ALA A 52 -7.63 -2.60 0.82
N HIS A 53 -7.61 -3.81 1.39
CA HIS A 53 -7.27 -5.00 0.63
C HIS A 53 -8.27 -5.24 -0.49
N PHE A 54 -7.80 -5.81 -1.60
CA PHE A 54 -8.66 -6.20 -2.71
C PHE A 54 -9.49 -7.41 -2.27
N ALA A 55 -10.81 -7.33 -2.38
CA ALA A 55 -11.71 -8.48 -2.22
C ALA A 55 -11.91 -9.20 -3.57
N SER A 56 -11.71 -8.46 -4.66
CA SER A 56 -11.90 -8.92 -6.03
C SER A 56 -10.98 -8.18 -6.98
N ILE A 57 -10.62 -8.82 -8.11
CA ILE A 57 -9.88 -8.15 -9.18
C ILE A 57 -10.62 -6.90 -9.71
N TYR A 58 -11.95 -6.85 -9.57
CA TYR A 58 -12.76 -5.72 -10.05
C TYR A 58 -12.54 -4.45 -9.22
N ASP A 59 -12.06 -4.58 -7.98
CA ASP A 59 -11.77 -3.45 -7.09
C ASP A 59 -10.66 -2.55 -7.64
N LEU A 60 -9.80 -3.08 -8.53
CA LEU A 60 -8.84 -2.27 -9.28
C LEU A 60 -9.48 -1.09 -10.03
N ARG A 61 -10.78 -1.16 -10.39
CA ARG A 61 -11.48 -0.05 -11.06
C ARG A 61 -11.83 1.12 -10.14
N GLN A 62 -11.70 0.96 -8.82
CA GLN A 62 -11.78 2.06 -7.86
C GLN A 62 -10.55 2.97 -7.97
N ILE A 63 -9.45 2.47 -8.55
CA ILE A 63 -8.21 3.22 -8.74
C ILE A 63 -8.31 4.04 -10.04
N PRO A 64 -8.26 5.39 -9.98
CA PRO A 64 -8.48 6.24 -11.15
C PRO A 64 -7.53 5.98 -12.33
N SER A 65 -6.30 5.54 -12.07
CA SER A 65 -5.30 5.22 -13.11
C SER A 65 -5.54 3.91 -13.84
N ILE A 66 -6.48 3.07 -13.39
CA ILE A 66 -6.73 1.74 -13.94
C ILE A 66 -8.01 1.78 -14.77
N ASP A 67 -7.86 1.87 -16.09
CA ASP A 67 -8.98 1.81 -17.03
C ASP A 67 -9.50 0.38 -17.25
N GLN A 68 -10.65 0.26 -17.90
CA GLN A 68 -11.26 -1.04 -18.21
C GLN A 68 -10.32 -1.93 -19.04
N ARG A 69 -9.55 -1.33 -19.96
CA ARG A 69 -8.61 -2.03 -20.82
C ARG A 69 -7.47 -2.64 -20.00
N THR A 70 -6.93 -1.89 -19.05
CA THR A 70 -5.88 -2.37 -18.14
C THR A 70 -6.40 -3.50 -17.28
N LEU A 71 -7.59 -3.38 -16.68
CA LEU A 71 -8.22 -4.45 -15.91
C LEU A 71 -8.33 -5.75 -16.73
N LEU A 72 -8.87 -5.68 -17.95
CA LEU A 72 -9.07 -6.85 -18.80
C LEU A 72 -7.74 -7.54 -19.14
N ARG A 73 -6.66 -6.77 -19.33
CA ARG A 73 -5.31 -7.31 -19.56
C ARG A 73 -4.77 -8.02 -18.31
N LEU A 74 -5.04 -7.49 -17.12
CA LEU A 74 -4.55 -8.06 -15.86
C LEU A 74 -5.28 -9.33 -15.43
N LYS A 75 -6.56 -9.47 -15.80
CA LYS A 75 -7.49 -10.52 -15.35
C LYS A 75 -6.89 -11.94 -15.33
N ASP A 76 -6.11 -12.30 -16.34
CA ASP A 76 -5.55 -13.65 -16.47
C ASP A 76 -4.19 -13.81 -15.79
N THR A 77 -3.54 -12.70 -15.43
CA THR A 77 -2.18 -12.65 -14.84
C THR A 77 -2.17 -12.41 -13.34
N VAL A 78 -3.27 -11.95 -12.75
CA VAL A 78 -3.36 -11.61 -11.32
C VAL A 78 -4.35 -12.50 -10.58
N VAL A 79 -4.18 -12.56 -9.26
CA VAL A 79 -5.11 -13.17 -8.31
C VAL A 79 -5.30 -12.25 -7.11
N VAL A 80 -6.30 -12.57 -6.30
CA VAL A 80 -6.57 -11.91 -5.03
C VAL A 80 -6.65 -13.01 -3.98
N SER A 81 -5.70 -13.04 -3.06
CA SER A 81 -5.80 -13.92 -1.89
C SER A 81 -6.80 -13.37 -0.88
N PHE A 82 -7.59 -14.26 -0.28
CA PHE A 82 -8.50 -13.88 0.80
C PHE A 82 -7.71 -13.62 2.07
N ARG A 83 -7.83 -12.40 2.62
CA ARG A 83 -7.34 -12.02 3.94
C ARG A 83 -8.57 -11.73 4.82
N GLN A 84 -8.56 -12.24 6.06
CA GLN A 84 -9.63 -11.99 7.02
C GLN A 84 -9.32 -10.70 7.77
N ASP A 85 -9.73 -9.56 7.22
CA ASP A 85 -9.39 -8.24 7.75
C ASP A 85 -10.10 -7.88 9.07
N ILE A 86 -11.13 -8.64 9.46
CA ILE A 86 -12.05 -8.25 10.54
C ILE A 86 -11.45 -8.45 11.94
N ASP A 87 -10.59 -9.44 12.16
CA ASP A 87 -9.99 -9.70 13.48
C ASP A 87 -8.72 -8.86 13.76
N ASP A 88 -8.04 -8.40 12.70
CA ASP A 88 -6.76 -7.68 12.81
C ASP A 88 -6.93 -6.19 13.14
N ALA A 89 -8.01 -5.55 12.67
CA ALA A 89 -8.22 -4.12 12.84
C ALA A 89 -8.52 -3.74 14.31
N ASP A 90 -9.34 -4.53 15.00
CA ASP A 90 -9.68 -4.30 16.40
C ASP A 90 -8.53 -4.65 17.34
N ALA A 91 -7.80 -5.73 17.04
CA ALA A 91 -6.59 -6.10 17.79
C ALA A 91 -5.48 -5.05 17.63
N ARG A 92 -5.26 -4.55 16.39
CA ARG A 92 -4.31 -3.46 16.11
C ARG A 92 -4.72 -2.17 16.82
N ARG A 93 -6.03 -1.88 16.93
CA ARG A 93 -6.53 -0.72 17.69
C ARG A 93 -6.15 -0.78 19.15
N GLN A 94 -6.35 -1.93 19.78
CA GLN A 94 -5.99 -2.09 21.18
C GLN A 94 -4.48 -1.97 21.40
N GLU A 95 -3.67 -2.59 20.53
CA GLU A 95 -2.21 -2.49 20.61
C GLU A 95 -1.71 -1.05 20.42
N ILE A 96 -2.25 -0.30 19.45
CA ILE A 96 -1.92 1.11 19.21
C ILE A 96 -2.25 1.97 20.43
N ARG A 97 -3.44 1.79 21.03
CA ARG A 97 -3.81 2.50 22.26
C ARG A 97 -2.88 2.20 23.42
N ASP A 98 -2.60 0.93 23.66
CA ASP A 98 -1.73 0.51 24.76
C ASP A 98 -0.32 1.09 24.59
N LEU A 99 0.18 1.20 23.35
CA LEU A 99 1.45 1.86 23.06
C LEU A 99 1.39 3.37 23.33
N LEU A 100 0.32 4.05 22.91
CA LEU A 100 0.15 5.49 23.11
C LEU A 100 0.02 5.85 24.59
N GLU A 101 -0.80 5.15 25.37
CA GLU A 101 -0.98 5.38 26.82
C GLU A 101 0.35 5.22 27.59
N ARG A 102 1.16 4.23 27.18
CA ARG A 102 2.51 4.01 27.74
C ARG A 102 3.52 5.10 27.38
N LEU A 103 3.35 5.77 26.24
CA LEU A 103 4.22 6.87 25.81
C LEU A 103 3.80 8.19 26.46
N ASP A 104 2.49 8.46 26.52
CA ASP A 104 1.91 9.66 27.14
C ASP A 104 2.21 9.74 28.65
N SER A 105 2.27 8.60 29.33
CA SER A 105 2.65 8.54 30.75
C SER A 105 4.13 8.84 31.04
N ASN A 106 5.02 8.83 30.04
CA ASN A 106 6.47 9.05 30.21
C ASN A 106 6.99 10.38 29.62
N GLU A 107 6.26 11.00 28.70
CA GLU A 107 6.60 12.30 28.12
C GLU A 107 5.55 13.33 28.50
N GLY A 108 5.95 14.59 28.70
CA GLY A 108 5.01 15.71 28.94
C GLY A 108 4.20 16.07 27.70
N ALA A 109 3.69 15.06 27.00
CA ALA A 109 2.79 15.19 25.86
C ALA A 109 1.48 15.83 26.33
N SER A 110 0.94 16.70 25.49
CA SER A 110 -0.31 17.40 25.76
C SER A 110 -1.44 16.38 25.70
N GLU A 111 -2.29 16.34 26.73
CA GLU A 111 -3.39 15.37 27.03
C GLU A 111 -4.46 15.17 25.91
N GLY A 112 -4.26 15.71 24.70
CA GLY A 112 -5.12 15.48 23.52
C GLY A 112 -4.37 15.14 22.23
N MET A 113 -3.03 15.02 22.29
CA MET A 113 -2.25 14.62 21.12
C MET A 113 -2.34 13.11 20.86
N ALA A 114 -2.43 12.30 21.93
CA ALA A 114 -2.52 10.85 21.83
C ALA A 114 -3.76 10.41 21.03
N ASP A 115 -4.92 10.97 21.33
CA ASP A 115 -6.19 10.66 20.64
C ASP A 115 -6.10 10.95 19.13
N VAL A 116 -5.52 12.09 18.75
CA VAL A 116 -5.35 12.47 17.34
C VAL A 116 -4.38 11.51 16.64
N TRP A 117 -3.29 11.12 17.31
CA TRP A 117 -2.38 10.11 16.78
C TRP A 117 -3.01 8.72 16.71
N GLU A 118 -3.90 8.34 17.63
CA GLU A 118 -4.65 7.08 17.55
C GLU A 118 -5.45 7.04 16.25
N ASP A 119 -6.20 8.09 15.92
CA ASP A 119 -6.98 8.15 14.69
C ASP A 119 -6.11 8.00 13.43
N TYR A 120 -4.95 8.67 13.38
CA TYR A 120 -4.02 8.55 12.26
C TYR A 120 -3.34 7.17 12.17
N LEU A 121 -3.06 6.53 13.30
CA LEU A 121 -2.47 5.18 13.32
C LEU A 121 -3.50 4.10 12.96
N MET A 122 -4.77 4.34 13.27
CA MET A 122 -5.88 3.46 12.91
C MET A 122 -6.28 3.57 11.45
N THR A 123 -6.15 4.77 10.86
CA THR A 123 -6.43 5.02 9.44
C THR A 123 -5.24 5.73 8.83
N PRO A 124 -4.14 5.01 8.56
CA PRO A 124 -2.94 5.62 8.01
C PRO A 124 -3.26 6.30 6.67
N GLN A 125 -2.64 7.43 6.43
CA GLN A 125 -2.77 8.17 5.20
C GLN A 125 -1.40 8.34 4.53
N ASN A 126 -1.38 8.34 3.20
CA ASN A 126 -0.16 8.61 2.46
C ASN A 126 0.22 10.09 2.60
N VAL A 127 1.24 10.38 3.40
CA VAL A 127 1.77 11.73 3.62
C VAL A 127 2.19 12.42 2.31
N ASN A 128 2.67 11.67 1.32
CA ASN A 128 3.04 12.21 0.00
C ASN A 128 1.82 12.67 -0.82
N ARG A 129 0.60 12.35 -0.39
CA ARG A 129 -0.66 12.71 -1.06
C ARG A 129 -1.57 13.60 -0.22
N MET A 130 -1.17 13.94 1.00
CA MET A 130 -1.92 14.85 1.88
C MET A 130 -2.00 16.26 1.31
N HIS A 131 -3.13 16.93 1.52
CA HIS A 131 -3.30 18.34 1.24
C HIS A 131 -2.74 19.20 2.39
N PHE A 132 -2.63 20.50 2.14
CA PHE A 132 -2.14 21.45 3.14
C PHE A 132 -2.94 21.37 4.46
N ASP A 133 -4.28 21.31 4.36
CA ASP A 133 -5.15 21.25 5.52
C ASP A 133 -4.95 19.95 6.31
N ASP A 134 -4.74 18.83 5.62
CA ASP A 134 -4.42 17.55 6.26
C ASP A 134 -3.10 17.65 7.03
N LEU A 135 -2.06 18.23 6.43
CA LEU A 135 -0.75 18.36 7.06
C LEU A 135 -0.78 19.25 8.31
N VAL A 136 -1.49 20.37 8.29
CA VAL A 136 -1.58 21.28 9.45
C VAL A 136 -2.47 20.72 10.56
N SER A 137 -3.34 19.75 10.25
CA SER A 137 -4.09 19.01 11.27
C SER A 137 -3.24 18.00 12.04
N LEU A 138 -2.05 17.64 11.53
CA LEU A 138 -1.12 16.79 12.26
C LEU A 138 -0.59 17.51 13.51
N PRO A 139 -0.60 16.85 14.68
CA PRO A 139 -0.03 17.43 15.89
C PRO A 139 1.43 17.85 15.68
N ASN A 140 1.80 19.03 16.19
CA ASN A 140 3.12 19.63 16.04
C ASN A 140 3.57 19.98 14.62
N VAL A 141 2.67 20.02 13.62
CA VAL A 141 2.99 20.50 12.28
C VAL A 141 2.46 21.92 12.08
N SER A 142 3.35 22.89 11.93
CA SER A 142 2.94 24.27 11.64
C SER A 142 2.60 24.47 10.17
N ALA A 143 1.91 25.57 9.85
CA ALA A 143 1.68 25.99 8.46
C ALA A 143 2.97 26.17 7.64
N VAL A 144 4.07 26.56 8.30
CA VAL A 144 5.39 26.69 7.65
C VAL A 144 5.96 25.32 7.32
N ASP A 145 5.82 24.37 8.24
CA ASP A 145 6.28 22.98 8.03
C ASP A 145 5.49 22.31 6.89
N ALA A 146 4.16 22.45 6.89
CA ALA A 146 3.30 21.94 5.82
C ALA A 146 3.68 22.53 4.45
N ALA A 147 3.92 23.84 4.38
CA ALA A 147 4.36 24.49 3.14
C ALA A 147 5.75 23.99 2.69
N ALA A 148 6.67 23.76 3.62
CA ALA A 148 7.99 23.21 3.32
C ALA A 148 7.91 21.77 2.77
N ILE A 149 7.05 20.94 3.37
CA ILE A 149 6.73 19.58 2.90
C ILE A 149 6.22 19.63 1.46
N LEU A 150 5.16 20.39 1.19
CA LEU A 150 4.58 20.49 -0.15
C LEU A 150 5.58 21.01 -1.19
N THR A 151 6.45 21.93 -0.78
CA THR A 151 7.52 22.45 -1.65
C THR A 151 8.53 21.38 -2.04
N ARG A 152 8.87 20.46 -1.12
CA ARG A 152 9.76 19.32 -1.38
C ARG A 152 9.09 18.31 -2.31
N LEU A 153 7.84 17.95 -2.02
CA LEU A 153 7.06 17.05 -2.87
C LEU A 153 6.92 17.58 -4.30
N ALA A 154 6.70 18.89 -4.48
CA ALA A 154 6.64 19.53 -5.79
C ALA A 154 7.96 19.45 -6.59
N ARG A 155 9.10 19.20 -5.93
CA ARG A 155 10.40 18.96 -6.56
C ARG A 155 10.64 17.48 -6.90
N GLY A 156 9.72 16.60 -6.53
CA GLY A 156 9.81 15.16 -6.73
C GLY A 156 10.45 14.40 -5.56
N ASP A 157 10.69 15.06 -4.42
CA ASP A 157 11.15 14.39 -3.21
C ASP A 157 9.99 13.54 -2.63
N THR A 158 10.32 12.43 -1.94
CA THR A 158 9.37 11.61 -1.18
C THR A 158 9.71 11.68 0.32
N ILE A 159 8.69 11.70 1.18
CA ILE A 159 8.88 11.75 2.64
C ILE A 159 9.06 10.35 3.22
N ALA A 160 8.41 9.36 2.61
CA ALA A 160 8.60 7.95 2.90
C ALA A 160 8.75 7.21 1.57
N ASP A 161 9.76 6.34 1.49
CA ASP A 161 9.87 5.36 0.41
C ASP A 161 8.79 4.29 0.61
N MET A 162 8.12 3.92 -0.48
CA MET A 162 7.18 2.79 -0.54
C MET A 162 7.91 1.52 -0.98
#